data_AF-A0A9P5PMR0-F1
#
_entry.id   AF-A0A9P5PMR0-F1
#
_cell.length_a   1.000
_cell.length_b   1.000
_cell.length_c   1.000
_cell.angle_alpha   90.00
_cell.angle_beta   90.00
_cell.angle_gamma   90.00
#
_symmetry.space_group_name_H-M   'P 1'
#
loop_
_entity.id
_entity.type
_entity.pdbx_description
1 polymer ?
#
loop_
_entity_poly.entity_id
_entity_poly.type
_entity_poly.pdbx_seq_one_letter_code
_entity_poly.pdbx_strand_id
1 'polypeptide(L)'
;MVEEYGEIPLQLTVDGGTETGQMRACLTALRQIYTPDLALDKVPAFVALKSSDNIPIETSWHYMRTYNGKDLKAAILLTKDADKRYFNPMDQLHINLFNWVWPKIAQKSVAEFRDYWNHHRPANSMKKSCQVVSIP
;
A
#
# COMPACT_ATOMS: atom_id res chain seq x y z
N MET A 1 -6.66 0.94 6.63
CA MET A 1 -7.79 0.13 6.13
C MET A 1 -8.34 -0.78 7.23
N VAL A 2 -7.64 -1.86 7.63
CA VAL A 2 -8.09 -2.70 8.76
C VAL A 2 -8.05 -1.96 10.10
N GLU A 3 -6.95 -1.23 10.41
CA GLU A 3 -6.87 -0.48 11.68
C GLU A 3 -7.72 0.79 11.72
N GLU A 4 -8.04 1.38 10.56
CA GLU A 4 -8.74 2.67 10.46
C GLU A 4 -10.25 2.48 10.27
N TYR A 5 -10.67 1.45 9.53
CA TYR A 5 -12.06 1.19 9.19
C TYR A 5 -12.58 -0.14 9.75
N GLY A 6 -11.71 -1.01 10.30
CA GLY A 6 -12.11 -2.36 10.74
C GLY A 6 -12.44 -3.30 9.59
N GLU A 7 -12.14 -2.90 8.36
CA GLU A 7 -12.64 -3.55 7.15
C GLU A 7 -11.53 -4.25 6.36
N ILE A 8 -11.91 -5.36 5.73
CA ILE A 8 -11.10 -6.07 4.74
C ILE A 8 -11.41 -5.53 3.33
N PRO A 9 -10.39 -5.33 2.49
CA PRO A 9 -10.60 -4.83 1.13
C PRO A 9 -11.44 -5.81 0.30
N LEU A 10 -12.43 -5.29 -0.42
CA LEU A 10 -13.26 -6.11 -1.33
C LEU A 10 -12.48 -6.57 -2.57
N GLN A 11 -11.51 -5.78 -3.03
CA GLN A 11 -10.72 -6.11 -4.21
C GLN A 11 -9.30 -5.61 -4.04
N LEU A 12 -8.33 -6.45 -4.42
CA LEU A 12 -6.93 -6.09 -4.53
C LEU A 12 -6.56 -6.01 -6.01
N THR A 13 -6.00 -4.86 -6.40
CA THR A 13 -5.55 -4.62 -7.76
C THR A 13 -4.03 -4.51 -7.75
N VAL A 14 -3.35 -5.35 -8.54
CA VAL A 14 -1.87 -5.43 -8.58
C VAL A 14 -1.37 -5.62 -10.00
N ASP A 15 -0.08 -5.42 -10.24
CA ASP A 15 0.57 -5.83 -11.48
C ASP A 15 0.56 -7.37 -11.61
N GLY A 16 0.46 -7.88 -12.84
CA GLY A 16 0.44 -9.32 -13.16
C GLY A 16 1.73 -10.12 -12.93
N GLY A 17 2.61 -9.70 -12.02
CA GLY A 17 3.83 -10.42 -11.65
C GLY A 17 3.58 -11.76 -10.95
N THR A 18 4.53 -12.69 -11.06
CA THR A 18 4.43 -14.06 -10.49
C THR A 18 4.39 -14.08 -8.96
N GLU A 19 4.92 -13.05 -8.30
CA GLU A 19 4.93 -12.89 -6.84
C GLU A 19 3.52 -12.63 -6.27
N THR A 20 2.56 -12.24 -7.10
CA THR A 20 1.21 -11.85 -6.67
C THR A 20 0.27 -13.01 -6.39
N GLY A 21 0.68 -14.25 -6.68
CA GLY A 21 -0.11 -15.46 -6.44
C GLY A 21 -0.49 -15.64 -4.96
N GLN A 22 0.43 -15.35 -4.05
CA GLN A 22 0.17 -15.44 -2.61
C GLN A 22 -0.82 -14.36 -2.15
N MET A 23 -0.69 -13.14 -2.67
CA MET A 23 -1.60 -12.04 -2.37
C MET A 23 -3.03 -12.35 -2.80
N ARG A 24 -3.19 -12.92 -4.01
CA ARG A 24 -4.47 -13.41 -4.53
C ARG A 24 -5.07 -14.47 -3.62
N ALA A 25 -4.27 -15.47 -3.23
CA ALA A 25 -4.74 -16.58 -2.39
C ALA A 25 -5.24 -16.07 -1.03
N CYS A 26 -4.46 -15.21 -0.37
CA CYS A 26 -4.81 -14.66 0.93
C CYS A 26 -6.12 -13.87 0.88
N LEU A 27 -6.29 -12.94 -0.07
CA LEU A 27 -7.51 -12.13 -0.12
C LEU A 27 -8.73 -12.95 -0.56
N THR A 28 -8.54 -13.92 -1.46
CA THR A 28 -9.62 -14.83 -1.86
C THR A 28 -10.12 -15.64 -0.66
N ALA A 29 -9.21 -16.18 0.15
CA ALA A 29 -9.56 -16.92 1.36
C ALA A 29 -10.32 -16.03 2.36
N LEU A 30 -9.85 -14.80 2.59
CA LEU A 30 -10.54 -13.84 3.46
C LEU A 30 -11.96 -13.54 2.96
N ARG A 31 -12.15 -13.30 1.66
CA ARG A 31 -13.49 -13.04 1.10
C ARG A 31 -14.41 -14.25 1.15
N GLN A 32 -13.90 -15.46 0.98
CA GLN A 32 -14.71 -16.67 1.12
C GLN A 32 -15.19 -16.89 2.57
N ILE A 33 -14.37 -16.51 3.55
CA ILE A 33 -14.70 -16.67 4.97
C ILE A 33 -15.67 -15.56 5.44
N TYR A 34 -15.38 -14.31 5.09
CA TYR A 34 -16.02 -13.14 5.70
C TYR A 34 -17.02 -12.42 4.79
N THR A 35 -17.09 -12.75 3.50
CA THR A 35 -18.04 -12.13 2.55
C THR A 35 -18.59 -13.15 1.53
N PRO A 36 -19.15 -14.29 1.99
CA PRO A 36 -19.61 -15.37 1.11
C PRO A 36 -20.83 -14.99 0.25
N ASP A 37 -21.57 -13.96 0.66
CA ASP A 37 -22.72 -13.38 -0.04
C ASP A 37 -22.32 -12.66 -1.33
N LEU A 38 -21.10 -12.13 -1.41
CA LEU A 38 -20.55 -11.54 -2.63
C LEU A 38 -19.81 -12.58 -3.47
N ALA A 39 -20.51 -13.07 -4.50
CA ALA A 39 -19.95 -14.02 -5.44
C ALA A 39 -18.71 -13.45 -6.17
N LEU A 40 -17.62 -14.23 -6.16
CA LEU A 40 -16.30 -13.83 -6.67
C LEU A 40 -16.26 -13.64 -8.19
N ASP A 41 -17.23 -14.19 -8.90
CA ASP A 41 -17.45 -14.01 -10.34
C ASP A 41 -17.96 -12.61 -10.69
N LYS A 42 -18.81 -12.02 -9.83
CA LYS A 42 -19.36 -10.67 -10.01
C LYS A 42 -18.43 -9.59 -9.51
N VAL A 43 -17.81 -9.81 -8.35
CA VAL A 43 -16.84 -8.88 -7.76
C VAL A 43 -15.58 -9.68 -7.49
N PRO A 44 -14.56 -9.61 -8.37
CA PRO A 44 -13.34 -10.36 -8.18
C PRO A 44 -12.59 -9.88 -6.94
N ALA A 45 -12.07 -10.82 -6.13
CA ALA A 45 -11.20 -10.48 -5.01
C ALA A 45 -9.86 -9.91 -5.47
N PHE A 46 -9.45 -10.24 -6.70
CA PHE A 46 -8.14 -9.93 -7.22
C PHE A 46 -8.20 -9.58 -8.71
N VAL A 47 -7.57 -8.48 -9.10
CA VAL A 47 -7.45 -8.04 -10.49
C VAL A 47 -5.99 -7.77 -10.80
N ALA A 48 -5.45 -8.50 -11.78
CA ALA A 48 -4.14 -8.22 -12.34
C ALA A 48 -4.27 -7.16 -13.44
N LEU A 49 -3.57 -6.03 -13.27
CA LEU A 49 -3.46 -4.99 -14.29
C LEU A 49 -2.34 -5.31 -15.28
N LYS A 50 -2.53 -4.84 -16.51
CA LYS A 50 -1.44 -4.75 -17.49
C LYS A 50 -0.46 -3.68 -17.03
N SER A 51 0.82 -3.84 -17.34
CA SER A 51 1.86 -2.88 -16.97
C SER A 51 1.54 -1.45 -17.44
N SER A 52 0.90 -1.29 -18.61
CA SER A 52 0.47 0.01 -19.13
C SER A 52 -0.56 0.71 -18.24
N ASP A 53 -1.45 -0.04 -17.60
CA ASP A 53 -2.48 0.49 -16.71
C ASP A 53 -1.93 0.73 -15.29
N ASN A 54 -0.76 0.16 -14.97
CA ASN A 54 -0.06 0.33 -13.69
C ASN A 54 0.80 1.61 -13.64
N ILE A 55 1.04 2.27 -14.78
CA ILE A 55 1.87 3.48 -14.88
C ILE A 55 1.49 4.56 -13.86
N PRO A 56 0.20 4.89 -13.63
CA PRO A 56 -0.17 5.89 -12.62
C PRO A 56 0.27 5.48 -11.20
N ILE A 57 0.13 4.19 -10.87
CA ILE A 57 0.51 3.63 -9.57
C ILE A 57 2.04 3.68 -9.42
N GLU A 58 2.78 3.25 -10.43
CA GLU A 58 4.25 3.34 -10.47
C GLU A 58 4.75 4.78 -10.30
N THR A 59 4.08 5.71 -10.96
CA THR A 59 4.37 7.14 -10.84
C THR A 59 4.13 7.62 -9.41
N SER A 60 3.02 7.23 -8.77
CA SER A 60 2.77 7.55 -7.37
C SER A 60 3.85 6.98 -6.43
N TRP A 61 4.31 5.74 -6.65
CA TRP A 61 5.42 5.16 -5.89
C TRP A 61 6.73 5.91 -6.07
N HIS A 62 7.01 6.39 -7.28
CA HIS A 62 8.18 7.23 -7.56
C HIS A 62 8.13 8.53 -6.74
N TYR A 63 6.98 9.19 -6.69
CA TYR A 63 6.81 10.40 -5.88
C TYR A 63 6.88 10.12 -4.38
N MET A 64 6.29 9.04 -3.89
CA MET A 64 6.42 8.62 -2.48
C MET A 64 7.88 8.38 -2.10
N ARG A 65 8.62 7.67 -2.96
CA ARG A 65 10.05 7.39 -2.75
C ARG A 65 10.85 8.69 -2.64
N THR A 66 10.49 9.70 -3.42
CA THR A 66 11.16 11.01 -3.42
C THR A 66 10.75 11.86 -2.21
N TYR A 67 9.52 11.72 -1.73
CA TYR A 67 9.00 12.48 -0.59
C TYR A 67 9.60 12.02 0.75
N ASN A 68 9.46 10.74 1.10
CA ASN A 68 9.94 10.22 2.39
C ASN A 68 10.50 8.78 2.33
N GLY A 69 10.35 8.07 1.21
CA GLY A 69 10.78 6.68 1.12
C GLY A 69 12.30 6.46 1.19
N LYS A 70 13.12 7.43 0.75
CA LYS A 70 14.59 7.35 0.89
C LYS A 70 15.04 7.44 2.35
N ASP A 71 14.42 8.32 3.12
CA ASP A 71 14.76 8.53 4.54
C ASP A 71 14.30 7.33 5.38
N LEU A 72 13.11 6.81 5.09
CA LEU A 72 12.61 5.59 5.73
C LEU A 72 13.54 4.40 5.49
N LYS A 73 13.99 4.20 4.24
CA LYS A 73 14.94 3.15 3.89
C LYS A 73 16.27 3.33 4.62
N ALA A 74 16.81 4.56 4.64
CA ALA A 74 18.06 4.85 5.32
C ALA A 74 17.97 4.54 6.83
N ALA A 75 16.87 4.92 7.48
CA ALA A 75 16.66 4.65 8.90
C ALA A 75 16.53 3.14 9.22
N ILE A 76 15.86 2.37 8.35
CA ILE A 76 15.78 0.91 8.47
C ILE A 76 17.17 0.28 8.35
N LEU A 77 17.94 0.68 7.34
CA LEU A 77 19.28 0.13 7.10
C LEU A 77 20.25 0.48 8.23
N LEU A 78 20.20 1.70 8.75
CA LEU A 78 20.98 2.12 9.92
C LEU A 78 20.66 1.29 11.16
N THR A 79 19.39 0.90 11.32
CA THR A 79 18.98 0.06 12.46
C THR A 79 19.52 -1.36 12.32
N LYS A 80 19.63 -1.87 11.08
CA LYS A 80 20.18 -3.19 10.77
C LYS A 80 21.71 -3.21 10.66
N ASP A 81 22.36 -2.06 10.79
CA ASP A 81 23.81 -1.94 10.71
C ASP A 81 24.48 -2.68 11.88
N ALA A 82 25.33 -3.66 11.54
CA ALA A 82 26.02 -4.51 12.51
C ALA A 82 26.98 -3.70 13.39
N ASP A 83 27.54 -2.60 12.87
CA ASP A 83 28.50 -1.77 13.59
C ASP A 83 27.83 -0.90 14.67
N LYS A 84 26.55 -0.57 14.46
CA LYS A 84 25.77 0.28 15.37
C LYS A 84 25.15 -0.48 16.54
N ARG A 85 25.09 -1.82 16.45
CA ARG A 85 24.55 -2.73 17.49
C ARG A 85 23.10 -2.42 17.93
N TYR A 86 22.32 -1.70 17.11
CA TYR A 86 20.90 -1.42 17.41
C TYR A 86 19.99 -2.64 17.22
N PHE A 87 20.37 -3.55 16.32
CA PHE A 87 19.61 -4.75 16.01
C PHE A 87 20.52 -5.97 16.07
N ASN A 88 20.12 -6.99 16.83
CA ASN A 88 20.76 -8.29 16.82
C ASN A 88 19.85 -9.29 16.07
N PRO A 89 20.25 -9.79 14.89
CA PRO A 89 19.45 -10.75 14.12
C PRO A 89 19.34 -12.12 14.80
N MET A 90 20.13 -12.38 15.85
CA MET A 90 20.08 -13.63 16.62
C MET A 90 19.19 -13.51 17.86
N ASP A 91 18.68 -12.32 18.18
CA ASP A 91 17.81 -12.09 19.32
C ASP A 91 16.34 -11.98 18.88
N GLN A 92 15.52 -12.91 19.35
CA GLN A 92 14.10 -12.97 19.02
C GLN A 92 13.34 -11.72 19.46
N LEU A 93 13.72 -11.09 20.57
CA LEU A 93 13.09 -9.86 21.05
C LEU A 93 13.35 -8.70 20.08
N HIS A 94 14.58 -8.58 19.58
CA HIS A 94 14.94 -7.57 18.60
C HIS A 94 14.18 -7.76 17.29
N ILE A 95 14.06 -9.01 16.80
CA ILE A 95 13.27 -9.34 15.61
C ILE A 95 11.81 -8.95 15.80
N ASN A 96 11.20 -9.35 16.92
CA ASN A 96 9.79 -9.09 17.20
C ASN A 96 9.52 -7.58 17.33
N LEU A 97 10.38 -6.86 18.04
CA LEU A 97 10.27 -5.41 18.19
C LEU A 97 10.43 -4.70 16.85
N PHE A 98 11.41 -5.12 16.04
CA PHE A 98 11.62 -4.58 14.70
C PHE A 98 10.36 -4.78 13.84
N ASN A 99 9.82 -6.00 13.81
CA ASN A 99 8.62 -6.34 13.03
C ASN A 99 7.34 -5.69 13.59
N TRP A 100 7.35 -5.18 14.82
CA TRP A 100 6.20 -4.46 15.39
C TRP A 100 6.28 -2.95 15.19
N VAL A 101 7.48 -2.36 15.33
CA VAL A 101 7.69 -0.91 15.23
C VAL A 101 7.67 -0.44 13.77
N TRP A 102 8.43 -1.11 12.89
CA TRP A 102 8.63 -0.62 11.53
C TRP A 102 7.37 -0.59 10.67
N PRO A 103 6.44 -1.56 10.75
CA PRO A 103 5.17 -1.44 10.04
C PRO A 103 4.37 -0.20 10.45
N LYS A 104 4.38 0.18 11.73
CA LYS A 104 3.67 1.38 12.20
C LYS A 104 4.31 2.67 11.68
N ILE A 105 5.64 2.75 11.70
CA ILE A 105 6.38 3.90 11.16
C ILE A 105 6.15 4.00 9.64
N ALA A 106 6.26 2.89 8.92
CA ALA A 106 6.01 2.83 7.49
C ALA A 106 4.57 3.24 7.15
N GLN A 107 3.58 2.76 7.91
CA GLN A 107 2.18 3.13 7.74
C GLN A 107 1.96 4.64 7.96
N LYS A 108 2.59 5.23 8.98
CA LYS A 108 2.54 6.68 9.22
C LYS A 108 3.15 7.46 8.05
N SER A 109 4.31 7.03 7.56
CA SER A 109 4.98 7.63 6.40
C SER A 109 4.12 7.58 5.13
N VAL A 110 3.44 6.46 4.89
CA VAL A 110 2.49 6.33 3.78
C VAL A 110 1.29 7.26 3.96
N ALA A 111 0.75 7.37 5.17
CA ALA A 111 -0.39 8.26 5.46
C ALA A 111 -0.04 9.73 5.25
N GLU A 112 1.14 10.17 5.70
CA GLU A 112 1.64 11.54 5.46
C GLU A 112 1.79 11.82 3.95
N PHE A 113 2.33 10.85 3.19
CA PHE A 113 2.42 10.98 1.74
C PHE A 113 1.03 11.04 1.09
N ARG A 114 0.08 10.19 1.51
CA ARG A 114 -1.30 10.19 1.02
C ARG A 114 -1.92 11.57 1.22
N ASP A 115 -1.80 12.13 2.42
CA ASP A 115 -2.38 13.43 2.74
C ASP A 115 -1.70 14.54 1.91
N TYR A 116 -0.36 14.52 1.79
CA TYR A 116 0.36 15.43 0.89
C TYR A 116 -0.13 15.31 -0.57
N TRP A 117 -0.21 14.09 -1.09
CA TRP A 117 -0.56 13.81 -2.48
C TRP A 117 -2.01 14.20 -2.82
N ASN A 118 -2.93 13.98 -1.90
CA ASN A 118 -4.34 14.39 -2.06
C ASN A 118 -4.50 15.92 -2.09
N HIS A 119 -3.65 16.67 -1.39
CA HIS A 119 -3.63 18.12 -1.43
C HIS A 119 -2.75 18.69 -2.56
N HIS A 120 -1.92 17.85 -3.20
CA HIS A 120 -1.02 18.25 -4.27
C HIS A 120 -1.82 18.55 -5.54
N ARG A 121 -1.96 19.84 -5.87
CA ARG A 121 -2.47 20.27 -7.18
C ARG A 121 -1.31 20.48 -8.14
N PRO A 122 -1.24 19.75 -9.27
CA PRO A 122 -0.30 20.07 -10.32
C PRO A 122 -0.57 21.49 -10.83
N ALA A 123 0.50 22.27 -11.04
CA ALA A 123 0.43 23.68 -11.46
C ALA A 123 -0.36 23.92 -12.78
N ASN A 124 -0.62 22.86 -13.56
CA ASN A 124 -1.37 22.91 -14.82
C ASN A 124 -2.83 22.42 -14.74
N SER A 125 -3.43 22.32 -13.55
CA SER A 125 -4.88 22.07 -13.41
C SER A 125 -5.71 23.33 -13.71
N MET A 126 -5.47 23.96 -14.86
CA MET A 126 -6.33 25.03 -15.37
C MET A 126 -7.64 24.40 -15.87
N LYS A 127 -8.68 24.50 -15.05
CA LYS A 127 -10.12 24.36 -15.36
C LYS A 127 -10.48 23.25 -16.38
N LYS A 128 -10.60 22.01 -15.92
CA LYS A 128 -11.67 21.15 -16.46
C LYS A 128 -12.81 21.18 -15.46
N SER A 129 -13.83 21.99 -15.75
CA SER A 129 -15.11 21.93 -15.04
C SER A 129 -15.67 20.52 -15.22
N CYS A 130 -15.60 19.71 -14.18
CA CYS A 130 -16.36 18.47 -14.12
C CYS A 130 -17.82 18.90 -13.97
N GLN A 131 -18.59 18.90 -15.06
CA GLN A 131 -20.03 19.00 -14.96
C GLN A 131 -20.49 17.74 -14.24
N VAL A 132 -20.91 17.90 -12.99
CA VAL A 132 -21.62 16.86 -12.26
C VAL A 132 -22.95 16.71 -12.99
N VAL A 133 -23.07 15.66 -13.80
CA VAL A 133 -24.35 15.28 -14.40
C VAL A 133 -25.17 14.66 -13.27
N SER A 134 -26.11 15.44 -12.73
CA SER A 134 -27.19 14.92 -11.90
C SER A 134 -28.03 13.98 -12.77
N ILE A 135 -28.02 12.69 -12.46
CA ILE A 135 -28.91 11.72 -13.09
C ILE A 135 -30.27 11.82 -12.37
N PRO A 136 -31.41 11.86 -13.10
CA PRO A 136 -32.76 11.97 -12.53
C PRO A 136 -33.17 10.78 -11.66
#